data_AF-D3RSR9-F1
#
_entry.id   AF-D3RSR9-F1
#
_cell.length_a   1.000
_cell.length_b   1.000
_cell.length_c   1.000
_cell.angle_alpha   90.00
_cell.angle_beta   90.00
_cell.angle_gamma   90.00
#
_symmetry.space_group_name_H-M   'P 1'
#
loop_
_entity.id
_entity.type
_entity.pdbx_description
1 polymer ?
#
loop_
_entity_poly.entity_id
_entity_poly.type
_entity_poly.pdbx_seq_one_letter_code
_entity_poly.pdbx_strand_id
1 'polypeptide(L)'
;MVEIKHRETGAILETIAADSLVGADLRDMQLSGADLRGMDLSGANLTSSDLDGACLAGARLVDTILIGVHLKQADLSEADLTRARLGSEHPARSAMLNHANLAGARLAQADLRGVEIRYANLQGADLSHADLRGTDFHGSDLRSVKATSALFIRANLREADLSDADLRDCHLNDANLVRANLSQADLTSTTPEGFTVINLANLEGANLNGARLRGILAQDTNFRHANLTNVDLTNASLGGSILHRADLTNADFSGVELASVTLEFANVSKARNAQVPSYKQNLR
;
A
#
# COMPACT_ATOMS: atom_id res chain seq x y z
N MET A 1 38.43 -0.94 2.85
CA MET A 1 37.63 -1.72 3.81
C MET A 1 36.54 -0.83 4.35
N VAL A 2 35.31 -1.33 4.40
CA VAL A 2 34.16 -0.63 4.97
C VAL A 2 33.82 -1.28 6.29
N GLU A 3 33.81 -0.50 7.37
CA GLU A 3 33.36 -0.96 8.70
C GLU A 3 31.87 -0.65 8.84
N ILE A 4 31.06 -1.68 9.09
CA ILE A 4 29.65 -1.53 9.46
C ILE A 4 29.59 -1.56 10.99
N LYS A 5 29.08 -0.48 11.59
CA LYS A 5 29.08 -0.30 13.05
C LYS A 5 27.67 -0.36 13.59
N HIS A 6 27.52 -0.76 14.84
CA HIS A 6 26.26 -0.68 15.55
C HIS A 6 25.95 0.79 15.90
N ARG A 7 24.73 1.24 15.63
CA ARG A 7 24.30 2.65 15.72
C ARG A 7 24.37 3.26 17.13
N GLU A 8 24.17 2.45 18.17
CA GLU A 8 24.21 2.92 19.56
C GLU A 8 25.59 2.75 20.22
N THR A 9 26.21 1.57 20.08
CA THR A 9 27.45 1.23 20.80
C THR A 9 28.71 1.61 20.03
N GLY A 10 28.61 1.84 18.72
CA GLY A 10 29.76 2.07 17.84
C GLY A 10 30.64 0.84 17.60
N ALA A 11 30.27 -0.33 18.14
CA ALA A 11 31.00 -1.58 17.92
C ALA A 11 30.99 -1.95 16.44
N ILE A 12 32.11 -2.45 15.93
CA ILE A 12 32.17 -2.99 14.57
C ILE A 12 31.40 -4.31 14.56
N LEU A 13 30.33 -4.36 13.76
CA LEU A 13 29.54 -5.57 13.51
C LEU A 13 30.24 -6.42 12.45
N GLU A 14 30.65 -5.78 11.35
CA GLU A 14 31.32 -6.43 10.23
C GLU A 14 32.34 -5.51 9.56
N THR A 15 33.36 -6.11 8.95
CA THR A 15 34.36 -5.40 8.13
C THR A 15 34.37 -5.99 6.73
N ILE A 16 33.89 -5.23 5.76
CA ILE A 16 33.85 -5.64 4.36
C ILE A 16 35.16 -5.27 3.69
N ALA A 17 35.83 -6.26 3.11
CA ALA A 17 37.07 -6.09 2.35
C ALA A 17 36.81 -5.50 0.95
N ALA A 18 36.17 -4.34 0.91
CA ALA A 18 35.88 -3.57 -0.29
C ALA A 18 36.06 -2.07 -0.02
N ASP A 19 36.06 -1.27 -1.09
CA ASP A 19 36.09 0.20 -1.00
C ASP A 19 34.68 0.82 -0.92
N SER A 20 33.64 0.03 -1.24
CA SER A 20 32.24 0.43 -1.18
C SER A 20 31.33 -0.77 -0.89
N LEU A 21 30.08 -0.52 -0.49
CA LEU A 21 29.03 -1.55 -0.38
C LEU A 21 28.23 -1.74 -1.68
N VAL A 22 28.51 -0.96 -2.73
CA VAL A 22 27.88 -1.12 -4.05
C VAL A 22 28.17 -2.51 -4.61
N GLY A 23 27.12 -3.25 -4.95
CA GLY A 23 27.22 -4.61 -5.47
C GLY A 23 27.82 -5.63 -4.49
N ALA A 24 27.99 -5.26 -3.22
CA ALA A 24 28.62 -6.14 -2.23
C ALA A 24 27.74 -7.37 -1.93
N ASP A 25 28.38 -8.51 -1.72
CA ASP A 25 27.73 -9.70 -1.19
C ASP A 25 27.70 -9.61 0.34
N LEU A 26 26.52 -9.33 0.87
CA LEU A 26 26.24 -9.12 2.29
C LEU A 26 25.19 -10.11 2.80
N ARG A 27 25.08 -11.28 2.16
CA ARG A 27 24.10 -12.32 2.51
C ARG A 27 24.35 -12.93 3.88
N ASP A 28 23.27 -13.33 4.54
CA ASP A 28 23.27 -14.05 5.82
C ASP A 28 24.02 -13.31 6.95
N MET A 29 24.24 -12.00 6.81
CA MET A 29 25.02 -11.20 7.75
C MET A 29 24.20 -10.84 9.00
N GLN A 30 24.88 -10.70 10.13
CA GLN A 30 24.29 -10.26 11.41
C GLN A 30 24.54 -8.77 11.62
N LEU A 31 23.63 -7.95 11.10
CA LEU A 31 23.74 -6.49 11.05
C LEU A 31 22.61 -5.80 11.86
N SER A 32 22.05 -6.50 12.86
CA SER A 32 21.05 -5.90 13.75
C SER A 32 21.62 -4.66 14.42
N GLY A 33 20.83 -3.58 14.40
CA GLY A 33 21.24 -2.26 14.91
C GLY A 33 22.35 -1.59 14.11
N ALA A 34 22.70 -2.05 12.90
CA ALA A 34 23.73 -1.42 12.08
C ALA A 34 23.41 0.05 11.75
N ASP A 35 24.44 0.88 11.70
CA ASP A 35 24.39 2.24 11.17
C ASP A 35 24.85 2.22 9.71
N LEU A 36 23.87 2.33 8.82
CA LEU A 36 24.03 2.36 7.36
C LEU A 36 23.46 3.67 6.78
N ARG A 37 23.32 4.72 7.61
CA ARG A 37 22.73 6.00 7.21
C ARG A 37 23.45 6.60 6.03
N GLY A 38 22.68 6.98 5.00
CA GLY A 38 23.19 7.62 3.79
C GLY A 38 24.18 6.77 2.96
N MET A 39 24.41 5.50 3.33
CA MET A 39 25.36 4.65 2.61
C MET A 39 24.80 4.24 1.25
N ASP A 40 25.70 3.99 0.32
CA ASP A 40 25.36 3.43 -0.99
C ASP A 40 25.52 1.91 -0.98
N LEU A 41 24.39 1.21 -0.99
CA LEU A 41 24.26 -0.24 -1.09
C LEU A 41 23.63 -0.66 -2.44
N SER A 42 23.72 0.20 -3.47
CA SER A 42 23.09 -0.08 -4.76
C SER A 42 23.57 -1.42 -5.32
N GLY A 43 22.63 -2.27 -5.73
CA GLY A 43 22.91 -3.60 -6.27
C GLY A 43 23.51 -4.59 -5.27
N ALA A 44 23.66 -4.24 -3.99
CA ALA A 44 24.15 -5.16 -2.97
C ALA A 44 23.16 -6.33 -2.77
N ASN A 45 23.67 -7.44 -2.26
CA ASN A 45 22.88 -8.61 -1.93
C ASN A 45 22.84 -8.83 -0.42
N LEU A 46 21.70 -8.53 0.19
CA LEU A 46 21.40 -8.66 1.62
C LEU A 46 20.43 -9.82 1.89
N THR A 47 20.38 -10.81 0.98
CA THR A 47 19.46 -11.95 1.13
C THR A 47 19.66 -12.61 2.49
N SER A 48 18.56 -12.83 3.21
CA SER A 48 18.50 -13.49 4.53
C SER A 48 19.32 -12.82 5.64
N SER A 49 19.79 -11.58 5.45
CA SER A 49 20.55 -10.87 6.48
C SER A 49 19.63 -10.31 7.56
N ASP A 50 20.15 -10.20 8.77
CA ASP A 50 19.47 -9.56 9.90
C ASP A 50 19.85 -8.09 9.97
N LEU A 51 18.89 -7.19 9.76
CA LEU A 51 18.99 -5.74 9.91
C LEU A 51 17.91 -5.20 10.86
N ASP A 52 17.39 -6.04 11.78
CA ASP A 52 16.41 -5.59 12.76
C ASP A 52 16.96 -4.40 13.57
N GLY A 53 16.18 -3.32 13.65
CA GLY A 53 16.56 -2.07 14.35
C GLY A 53 17.68 -1.26 13.69
N ALA A 54 18.17 -1.65 12.51
CA ALA A 54 19.21 -0.92 11.79
C ALA A 54 18.74 0.47 11.35
N CYS A 55 19.68 1.41 11.19
CA CYS A 55 19.42 2.74 10.68
C CYS A 55 19.96 2.85 9.25
N LEU A 56 19.03 2.84 8.29
CA LEU A 56 19.23 2.98 6.85
C LEU A 56 18.65 4.31 6.32
N ALA A 57 18.43 5.28 7.20
CA ALA A 57 17.85 6.57 6.82
C ALA A 57 18.68 7.24 5.71
N GLY A 58 18.02 7.62 4.62
CA GLY A 58 18.62 8.20 3.42
C GLY A 58 19.60 7.27 2.66
N ALA A 59 19.69 5.98 3.01
CA ALA A 59 20.55 5.04 2.31
C ALA A 59 20.07 4.81 0.87
N ARG A 60 21.01 4.57 -0.05
CA ARG A 60 20.70 4.21 -1.44
C ARG A 60 20.73 2.69 -1.58
N LEU A 61 19.55 2.10 -1.75
CA LEU A 61 19.25 0.67 -1.88
C LEU A 61 18.69 0.34 -3.28
N VAL A 62 19.11 1.11 -4.28
CA VAL A 62 18.63 0.96 -5.67
C VAL A 62 19.09 -0.38 -6.22
N ASP A 63 18.17 -1.13 -6.82
CA ASP A 63 18.42 -2.48 -7.37
C ASP A 63 18.99 -3.50 -6.35
N THR A 64 18.91 -3.22 -5.04
CA THR A 64 19.39 -4.10 -3.97
C THR A 64 18.51 -5.34 -3.83
N ILE A 65 19.13 -6.49 -3.53
CA ILE A 65 18.42 -7.74 -3.24
C ILE A 65 18.24 -7.86 -1.71
N LEU A 66 16.98 -7.84 -1.27
CA LEU A 66 16.54 -7.82 0.13
C LEU A 66 15.61 -9.01 0.44
N ILE A 67 15.68 -10.08 -0.36
CA ILE A 67 14.82 -11.26 -0.21
C ILE A 67 15.10 -11.90 1.15
N GLY A 68 14.06 -12.12 1.96
CA GLY A 68 14.16 -12.74 3.28
C GLY A 68 14.90 -11.91 4.33
N VAL A 69 15.21 -10.64 4.05
CA VAL A 69 15.88 -9.77 5.03
C VAL A 69 14.97 -9.48 6.22
N HIS A 70 15.54 -9.40 7.41
CA HIS A 70 14.83 -8.91 8.59
C HIS A 70 15.12 -7.41 8.77
N LEU A 71 14.07 -6.59 8.81
CA LEU A 71 14.12 -5.13 8.90
C LEU A 71 13.08 -4.63 9.91
N LYS A 72 12.70 -5.45 10.90
CA LYS A 72 11.73 -5.06 11.92
C LYS A 72 12.28 -3.87 12.67
N GLN A 73 11.44 -2.85 12.87
CA GLN A 73 11.82 -1.60 13.56
C GLN A 73 13.01 -0.87 12.92
N ALA A 74 13.43 -1.23 11.71
CA ALA A 74 14.50 -0.53 11.00
C ALA A 74 14.02 0.86 10.57
N ASP A 75 14.95 1.82 10.54
CA ASP A 75 14.70 3.16 10.03
C ASP A 75 15.18 3.26 8.58
N LEU A 76 14.25 3.24 7.65
CA LEU A 76 14.41 3.40 6.20
C LEU A 76 13.85 4.75 5.72
N SER A 77 13.68 5.72 6.62
CA SER A 77 13.15 7.04 6.24
C SER A 77 14.00 7.67 5.14
N GLU A 78 13.32 8.20 4.12
CA GLU A 78 13.93 8.82 2.94
C GLU A 78 14.91 7.93 2.15
N ALA A 79 14.98 6.62 2.45
CA ALA A 79 15.84 5.70 1.73
C ALA A 79 15.36 5.50 0.28
N ASP A 80 16.30 5.26 -0.63
CA ASP A 80 15.99 4.97 -2.03
C ASP A 80 16.04 3.47 -2.31
N LEU A 81 14.89 2.81 -2.22
CA LEU A 81 14.65 1.41 -2.57
C LEU A 81 14.08 1.24 -3.99
N THR A 82 14.32 2.20 -4.89
CA THR A 82 13.83 2.11 -6.28
C THR A 82 14.32 0.80 -6.91
N ARG A 83 13.39 0.00 -7.48
CA ARG A 83 13.64 -1.33 -8.06
C ARG A 83 14.27 -2.36 -7.11
N ALA A 84 14.26 -2.11 -5.81
CA ALA A 84 14.73 -3.10 -4.83
C ALA A 84 13.85 -4.36 -4.86
N ARG A 85 14.45 -5.50 -4.53
CA ARG A 85 13.80 -6.81 -4.53
C ARG A 85 13.63 -7.32 -3.11
N LEU A 86 12.47 -7.05 -2.50
CA LEU A 86 12.12 -7.50 -1.16
C LEU A 86 11.16 -8.70 -1.19
N GLY A 87 10.38 -8.80 -2.26
CA GLY A 87 9.28 -9.73 -2.41
C GLY A 87 9.64 -11.12 -2.91
N SER A 88 8.69 -12.04 -2.69
CA SER A 88 8.73 -13.43 -3.13
C SER A 88 7.30 -13.97 -3.22
N GLU A 89 7.03 -14.84 -4.20
CA GLU A 89 5.76 -15.61 -4.27
C GLU A 89 5.60 -16.59 -3.09
N HIS A 90 6.69 -16.86 -2.37
CA HIS A 90 6.70 -17.67 -1.15
C HIS A 90 6.84 -16.76 0.07
N PRO A 91 5.80 -16.64 0.93
CA PRO A 91 5.82 -15.77 2.12
C PRO A 91 6.97 -16.07 3.09
N ALA A 92 7.44 -17.32 3.17
CA ALA A 92 8.57 -17.69 4.02
C ALA A 92 9.92 -17.11 3.56
N ARG A 93 9.96 -16.40 2.44
CA ARG A 93 11.18 -15.81 1.84
C ARG A 93 11.02 -14.33 1.54
N SER A 94 9.90 -13.71 1.88
CA SER A 94 9.74 -12.27 1.72
C SER A 94 10.41 -11.52 2.88
N ALA A 95 10.79 -10.28 2.62
CA ALA A 95 11.32 -9.41 3.67
C ALA A 95 10.29 -9.18 4.80
N MET A 96 10.80 -8.90 6.01
CA MET A 96 9.99 -8.53 7.17
C MET A 96 10.31 -7.10 7.63
N LEU A 97 9.37 -6.18 7.47
CA LEU A 97 9.47 -4.76 7.81
C LEU A 97 8.44 -4.33 8.85
N ASN A 98 7.96 -5.27 9.68
CA ASN A 98 6.98 -4.95 10.72
C ASN A 98 7.53 -3.84 11.64
N HIS A 99 6.73 -2.80 11.86
CA HIS A 99 7.09 -1.59 12.62
C HIS A 99 8.26 -0.76 12.07
N ALA A 100 8.70 -0.99 10.83
CA ALA A 100 9.75 -0.19 10.22
C ALA A 100 9.26 1.25 9.92
N ASN A 101 10.19 2.19 9.84
CA ASN A 101 9.93 3.55 9.39
C ASN A 101 10.40 3.71 7.94
N LEU A 102 9.46 3.79 7.00
CA LEU A 102 9.68 4.06 5.57
C LEU A 102 9.13 5.44 5.15
N ALA A 103 8.96 6.38 6.09
CA ALA A 103 8.44 7.71 5.78
C ALA A 103 9.27 8.38 4.66
N GLY A 104 8.60 8.83 3.61
CA GLY A 104 9.23 9.46 2.45
C GLY A 104 10.17 8.55 1.62
N ALA A 105 10.23 7.24 1.91
CA ALA A 105 11.08 6.32 1.16
C ALA A 105 10.64 6.21 -0.31
N ARG A 106 11.61 6.02 -1.20
CA ARG A 106 11.36 5.81 -2.64
C ARG A 106 11.38 4.31 -2.91
N LEU A 107 10.23 3.74 -3.24
CA LEU A 107 10.01 2.32 -3.52
C LEU A 107 9.44 2.12 -4.93
N ALA A 108 9.64 3.11 -5.82
CA ALA A 108 9.12 3.06 -7.17
C ALA A 108 9.65 1.80 -7.89
N GLN A 109 8.75 1.07 -8.55
CA GLN A 109 9.06 -0.18 -9.26
C GLN A 109 9.66 -1.29 -8.37
N ALA A 110 9.60 -1.18 -7.04
CA ALA A 110 10.09 -2.22 -6.14
C ALA A 110 9.21 -3.48 -6.22
N ASP A 111 9.83 -4.64 -6.03
CA ASP A 111 9.14 -5.91 -5.83
C ASP A 111 8.92 -6.13 -4.33
N LEU A 112 7.67 -6.01 -3.90
CA LEU A 112 7.22 -6.10 -2.51
C LEU A 112 6.21 -7.25 -2.31
N ARG A 113 6.15 -8.20 -3.25
CA ARG A 113 5.21 -9.32 -3.20
C ARG A 113 5.35 -10.13 -1.91
N GLY A 114 4.24 -10.35 -1.23
CA GLY A 114 4.18 -11.15 0.00
C GLY A 114 4.91 -10.56 1.21
N VAL A 115 5.51 -9.38 1.10
CA VAL A 115 6.28 -8.74 2.18
C VAL A 115 5.40 -8.42 3.38
N GLU A 116 5.95 -8.61 4.59
CA GLU A 116 5.28 -8.22 5.82
C GLU A 116 5.68 -6.78 6.19
N ILE A 117 4.72 -5.86 6.16
CA ILE A 117 4.93 -4.43 6.45
C ILE A 117 3.83 -3.97 7.41
N ARG A 118 3.60 -4.72 8.50
CA ARG A 118 2.53 -4.43 9.47
C ARG A 118 2.92 -3.30 10.42
N TYR A 119 1.97 -2.43 10.74
CA TYR A 119 2.16 -1.29 11.66
C TYR A 119 3.39 -0.41 11.34
N ALA A 120 3.78 -0.36 10.07
CA ALA A 120 4.91 0.43 9.61
C ALA A 120 4.45 1.84 9.26
N ASN A 121 5.41 2.78 9.26
CA ASN A 121 5.18 4.13 8.78
C ASN A 121 5.63 4.26 7.33
N LEU A 122 4.72 4.43 6.38
CA LEU A 122 4.98 4.70 4.97
C LEU A 122 4.46 6.08 4.55
N GLN A 123 4.27 7.01 5.51
CA GLN A 123 3.74 8.33 5.21
C GLN A 123 4.54 9.01 4.10
N GLY A 124 3.86 9.42 3.02
CA GLY A 124 4.46 10.10 1.88
C GLY A 124 5.44 9.28 1.05
N ALA A 125 5.54 7.96 1.25
CA ALA A 125 6.41 7.10 0.45
C ALA A 125 5.97 7.05 -1.02
N ASP A 126 6.91 6.75 -1.91
CA ASP A 126 6.65 6.57 -3.34
C ASP A 126 6.66 5.10 -3.72
N LEU A 127 5.48 4.49 -3.83
CA LEU A 127 5.20 3.13 -4.29
C LEU A 127 4.80 3.08 -5.78
N SER A 128 5.06 4.13 -6.57
CA SER A 128 4.61 4.19 -7.97
C SER A 128 5.13 3.00 -8.77
N HIS A 129 4.24 2.31 -9.48
CA HIS A 129 4.54 1.10 -10.25
C HIS A 129 5.10 -0.09 -9.44
N ALA A 130 5.00 -0.07 -8.11
CA ALA A 130 5.48 -1.17 -7.28
C ALA A 130 4.56 -2.39 -7.37
N ASP A 131 5.14 -3.57 -7.20
CA ASP A 131 4.42 -4.83 -7.13
C ASP A 131 4.17 -5.23 -5.68
N LEU A 132 2.94 -5.04 -5.22
CA LEU A 132 2.50 -5.16 -3.83
C LEU A 132 1.55 -6.35 -3.63
N ARG A 133 1.62 -7.33 -4.53
CA ARG A 133 0.67 -8.45 -4.52
C ARG A 133 0.86 -9.30 -3.28
N GLY A 134 -0.22 -9.50 -2.52
CA GLY A 134 -0.20 -10.24 -1.27
C GLY A 134 0.60 -9.61 -0.13
N THR A 135 1.06 -8.37 -0.26
CA THR A 135 1.77 -7.65 0.81
C THR A 135 0.84 -7.42 2.00
N ASP A 136 1.37 -7.54 3.21
CA ASP A 136 0.61 -7.32 4.44
C ASP A 136 0.93 -5.96 5.07
N PHE A 137 0.01 -5.02 4.89
CA PHE A 137 0.02 -3.65 5.41
C PHE A 137 -0.88 -3.47 6.64
N HIS A 138 -1.27 -4.54 7.34
CA HIS A 138 -2.21 -4.43 8.44
C HIS A 138 -1.80 -3.36 9.47
N GLY A 139 -2.70 -2.38 9.69
CA GLY A 139 -2.52 -1.29 10.64
C GLY A 139 -1.41 -0.28 10.29
N SER A 140 -0.90 -0.30 9.06
CA SER A 140 0.18 0.60 8.63
C SER A 140 -0.33 1.98 8.25
N ASP A 141 0.55 2.96 8.43
CA ASP A 141 0.33 4.36 8.05
C ASP A 141 0.82 4.58 6.62
N LEU A 142 -0.10 4.73 5.68
CA LEU A 142 0.13 4.99 4.26
C LEU A 142 -0.40 6.38 3.85
N ARG A 143 -0.50 7.31 4.82
CA ARG A 143 -1.04 8.65 4.56
C ARG A 143 -0.23 9.37 3.49
N SER A 144 -0.93 9.95 2.52
CA SER A 144 -0.33 10.68 1.40
C SER A 144 0.69 9.87 0.56
N VAL A 145 0.62 8.54 0.60
CA VAL A 145 1.47 7.69 -0.24
C VAL A 145 1.19 7.94 -1.72
N LYS A 146 2.23 7.87 -2.55
CA LYS A 146 2.10 7.87 -4.01
C LYS A 146 2.18 6.44 -4.50
N ALA A 147 1.08 5.87 -4.97
CA ALA A 147 1.04 4.50 -5.46
C ALA A 147 0.36 4.42 -6.84
N THR A 148 0.60 5.44 -7.67
CA THR A 148 0.10 5.46 -9.04
C THR A 148 0.57 4.20 -9.79
N SER A 149 -0.38 3.52 -10.44
CA SER A 149 -0.12 2.28 -11.19
C SER A 149 0.50 1.13 -10.37
N ALA A 150 0.35 1.11 -9.05
CA ALA A 150 0.83 0.03 -8.22
C ALA A 150 -0.15 -1.17 -8.19
N LEU A 151 0.38 -2.37 -7.90
CA LEU A 151 -0.38 -3.62 -7.90
C LEU A 151 -0.63 -4.15 -6.48
N PHE A 152 -1.77 -3.82 -5.87
CA PHE A 152 -2.19 -4.28 -4.54
C PHE A 152 -3.08 -5.55 -4.57
N ILE A 153 -2.99 -6.37 -5.62
CA ILE A 153 -3.87 -7.55 -5.77
C ILE A 153 -3.66 -8.48 -4.56
N ARG A 154 -4.75 -8.83 -3.86
CA ARG A 154 -4.74 -9.63 -2.61
C ARG A 154 -3.92 -9.04 -1.46
N ALA A 155 -3.57 -7.75 -1.49
CA ALA A 155 -2.90 -7.11 -0.37
C ALA A 155 -3.82 -7.07 0.86
N ASN A 156 -3.23 -7.20 2.05
CA ASN A 156 -3.93 -7.01 3.31
C ASN A 156 -3.71 -5.58 3.82
N LEU A 157 -4.70 -4.71 3.62
CA LEU A 157 -4.72 -3.29 4.03
C LEU A 157 -5.71 -3.06 5.19
N ARG A 158 -6.08 -4.12 5.93
CA ARG A 158 -7.01 -4.01 7.06
C ARG A 158 -6.51 -2.97 8.05
N GLU A 159 -7.39 -2.04 8.44
CA GLU A 159 -7.11 -0.98 9.41
C GLU A 159 -5.91 -0.07 9.03
N ALA A 160 -5.46 -0.11 7.78
CA ALA A 160 -4.43 0.80 7.28
C ALA A 160 -4.99 2.21 7.05
N ASP A 161 -4.14 3.22 7.19
CA ASP A 161 -4.49 4.61 6.90
C ASP A 161 -3.92 5.05 5.54
N LEU A 162 -4.77 5.09 4.51
CA LEU A 162 -4.51 5.56 3.15
C LEU A 162 -5.13 6.94 2.91
N SER A 163 -5.37 7.75 3.96
CA SER A 163 -5.93 9.09 3.74
C SER A 163 -5.01 9.95 2.88
N ASP A 164 -5.63 10.71 1.97
CA ASP A 164 -4.95 11.54 0.96
C ASP A 164 -4.00 10.76 0.02
N ALA A 165 -4.10 9.43 -0.06
CA ALA A 165 -3.26 8.62 -0.93
C ALA A 165 -3.57 8.86 -2.42
N ASP A 166 -2.53 8.87 -3.24
CA ASP A 166 -2.62 8.84 -4.69
C ASP A 166 -2.59 7.39 -5.18
N LEU A 167 -3.78 6.85 -5.44
CA LEU A 167 -4.04 5.47 -5.87
C LEU A 167 -4.49 5.42 -7.33
N ARG A 168 -4.13 6.43 -8.14
CA ARG A 168 -4.58 6.49 -9.52
C ARG A 168 -4.03 5.33 -10.34
N ASP A 169 -4.88 4.76 -11.20
CA ASP A 169 -4.53 3.64 -12.08
C ASP A 169 -4.03 2.37 -11.37
N CYS A 170 -4.33 2.20 -10.07
CA CYS A 170 -3.87 1.05 -9.31
C CYS A 170 -4.82 -0.16 -9.39
N HIS A 171 -4.30 -1.34 -9.06
CA HIS A 171 -5.07 -2.58 -9.07
C HIS A 171 -5.19 -3.15 -7.66
N LEU A 172 -6.38 -3.11 -7.06
CA LEU A 172 -6.70 -3.64 -5.73
C LEU A 172 -7.65 -4.84 -5.78
N ASN A 173 -7.64 -5.62 -6.87
CA ASN A 173 -8.50 -6.80 -6.97
C ASN A 173 -8.30 -7.73 -5.77
N ASP A 174 -9.38 -8.20 -5.16
CA ASP A 174 -9.35 -9.17 -4.04
C ASP A 174 -8.55 -8.65 -2.81
N ALA A 175 -8.30 -7.34 -2.71
CA ALA A 175 -7.61 -6.75 -1.57
C ALA A 175 -8.53 -6.64 -0.35
N ASN A 176 -7.95 -6.81 0.84
CA ASN A 176 -8.66 -6.68 2.11
C ASN A 176 -8.44 -5.28 2.70
N LEU A 177 -9.43 -4.40 2.62
CA LEU A 177 -9.43 -3.03 3.13
C LEU A 177 -10.42 -2.84 4.29
N VAL A 178 -10.73 -3.91 5.03
CA VAL A 178 -11.67 -3.83 6.15
C VAL A 178 -11.22 -2.76 7.13
N ARG A 179 -12.11 -1.79 7.42
CA ARG A 179 -11.87 -0.64 8.30
C ARG A 179 -10.66 0.23 7.92
N ALA A 180 -10.17 0.13 6.67
CA ALA A 180 -9.13 1.04 6.20
C ALA A 180 -9.68 2.47 6.08
N ASN A 181 -8.81 3.46 6.24
CA ASN A 181 -9.13 4.85 5.99
C ASN A 181 -8.64 5.26 4.59
N LEU A 182 -9.54 5.50 3.65
CA LEU A 182 -9.26 6.02 2.31
C LEU A 182 -9.88 7.43 2.13
N SER A 183 -10.11 8.19 3.21
CA SER A 183 -10.68 9.53 3.08
C SER A 183 -9.81 10.40 2.18
N GLN A 184 -10.45 11.11 1.25
CA GLN A 184 -9.79 11.99 0.27
C GLN A 184 -8.80 11.29 -0.69
N ALA A 185 -8.72 9.96 -0.69
CA ALA A 185 -7.86 9.23 -1.62
C ALA A 185 -8.30 9.43 -3.07
N ASP A 186 -7.34 9.46 -3.99
CA ASP A 186 -7.57 9.59 -5.43
C ASP A 186 -7.40 8.25 -6.13
N LEU A 187 -8.51 7.64 -6.55
CA LEU A 187 -8.54 6.39 -7.31
C LEU A 187 -8.94 6.64 -8.77
N THR A 188 -8.85 7.88 -9.27
CA THR A 188 -9.17 8.18 -10.67
C THR A 188 -8.11 7.66 -11.63
N SER A 189 -8.34 7.80 -12.94
CA SER A 189 -7.28 7.56 -13.91
C SER A 189 -6.52 8.82 -14.28
N THR A 190 -5.22 8.69 -14.52
CA THR A 190 -4.36 9.74 -15.09
C THR A 190 -4.39 9.79 -16.63
N THR A 191 -4.88 8.75 -17.29
CA THR A 191 -4.84 8.60 -18.76
C THR A 191 -6.19 8.09 -19.30
N PRO A 192 -6.51 8.28 -20.59
CA PRO A 192 -7.73 7.72 -21.17
C PRO A 192 -7.81 6.19 -21.14
N GLU A 193 -6.66 5.51 -21.22
CA GLU A 193 -6.54 4.05 -21.21
C GLU A 193 -6.35 3.47 -19.80
N GLY A 194 -5.99 4.32 -18.83
CA GLY A 194 -5.80 3.92 -17.45
C GLY A 194 -7.12 3.64 -16.76
N PHE A 195 -7.08 2.76 -15.77
CA PHE A 195 -8.24 2.44 -14.95
C PHE A 195 -7.78 1.97 -13.58
N THR A 196 -8.54 2.34 -12.57
CA THR A 196 -8.42 1.75 -11.24
C THR A 196 -9.45 0.64 -11.09
N VAL A 197 -9.02 -0.51 -10.59
CA VAL A 197 -9.86 -1.69 -10.41
C VAL A 197 -9.78 -2.20 -8.98
N ILE A 198 -10.94 -2.38 -8.36
CA ILE A 198 -11.13 -2.87 -6.99
C ILE A 198 -12.12 -4.03 -6.93
N ASN A 199 -12.25 -4.80 -8.03
CA ASN A 199 -13.20 -5.92 -8.08
C ASN A 199 -12.90 -6.92 -6.96
N LEU A 200 -13.96 -7.47 -6.35
CA LEU A 200 -13.88 -8.43 -5.24
C LEU A 200 -13.19 -7.89 -3.96
N ALA A 201 -12.79 -6.62 -3.92
CA ALA A 201 -12.15 -6.04 -2.74
C ALA A 201 -13.13 -5.98 -1.57
N ASN A 202 -12.59 -6.13 -0.36
CA ASN A 202 -13.36 -6.03 0.87
C ASN A 202 -13.14 -4.69 1.58
N LEU A 203 -14.07 -3.75 1.40
CA LEU A 203 -14.09 -2.43 2.05
C LEU A 203 -15.10 -2.36 3.20
N GLU A 204 -15.40 -3.48 3.86
CA GLU A 204 -16.35 -3.47 4.98
C GLU A 204 -15.90 -2.51 6.09
N GLY A 205 -16.77 -1.55 6.42
CA GLY A 205 -16.51 -0.54 7.44
C GLY A 205 -15.40 0.45 7.09
N ALA A 206 -14.91 0.48 5.84
CA ALA A 206 -13.89 1.42 5.41
C ALA A 206 -14.43 2.86 5.35
N ASN A 207 -13.54 3.83 5.54
CA ASN A 207 -13.85 5.25 5.40
C ASN A 207 -13.38 5.77 4.04
N LEU A 208 -14.29 6.09 3.14
CA LEU A 208 -14.03 6.65 1.81
C LEU A 208 -14.57 8.09 1.68
N ASN A 209 -14.75 8.80 2.79
CA ASN A 209 -15.27 10.16 2.76
C ASN A 209 -14.48 11.06 1.81
N GLY A 210 -15.16 11.63 0.81
CA GLY A 210 -14.56 12.52 -0.19
C GLY A 210 -13.56 11.85 -1.14
N ALA A 211 -13.44 10.52 -1.14
CA ALA A 211 -12.59 9.82 -2.08
C ALA A 211 -13.08 10.03 -3.53
N ARG A 212 -12.14 10.02 -4.48
CA ARG A 212 -12.43 10.16 -5.91
C ARG A 212 -12.38 8.80 -6.58
N LEU A 213 -13.54 8.28 -6.95
CA LEU A 213 -13.76 6.95 -7.53
C LEU A 213 -14.37 7.06 -8.95
N ARG A 214 -14.08 8.15 -9.68
CA ARG A 214 -14.61 8.35 -11.03
C ARG A 214 -14.09 7.27 -11.98
N GLY A 215 -15.02 6.58 -12.65
CA GLY A 215 -14.72 5.61 -13.70
C GLY A 215 -14.12 4.29 -13.21
N ILE A 216 -14.13 4.02 -11.89
CA ILE A 216 -13.52 2.80 -11.37
C ILE A 216 -14.31 1.54 -11.73
N LEU A 217 -13.62 0.41 -11.73
CA LEU A 217 -14.23 -0.92 -11.79
C LEU A 217 -14.29 -1.50 -10.37
N ALA A 218 -15.50 -1.63 -9.81
CA ALA A 218 -15.74 -2.16 -8.46
C ALA A 218 -16.83 -3.25 -8.47
N GLN A 219 -16.64 -4.23 -9.34
CA GLN A 219 -17.53 -5.37 -9.48
C GLN A 219 -17.40 -6.31 -8.28
N ASP A 220 -18.54 -6.77 -7.75
CA ASP A 220 -18.61 -7.67 -6.60
C ASP A 220 -17.84 -7.18 -5.36
N THR A 221 -17.64 -5.87 -5.25
CA THR A 221 -16.92 -5.25 -4.13
C THR A 221 -17.81 -5.15 -2.90
N ASN A 222 -17.27 -5.48 -1.72
CA ASN A 222 -17.97 -5.39 -0.45
C ASN A 222 -17.78 -3.99 0.17
N PHE A 223 -18.82 -3.16 0.17
CA PHE A 223 -18.86 -1.86 0.83
C PHE A 223 -19.79 -1.85 2.06
N ARG A 224 -20.06 -3.02 2.66
CA ARG A 224 -20.94 -3.11 3.84
C ARG A 224 -20.44 -2.15 4.92
N HIS A 225 -21.35 -1.37 5.51
CA HIS A 225 -21.02 -0.41 6.57
C HIS A 225 -19.99 0.67 6.20
N ALA A 226 -19.60 0.80 4.94
CA ALA A 226 -18.60 1.78 4.52
C ALA A 226 -19.16 3.21 4.61
N ASN A 227 -18.30 4.16 4.97
CA ASN A 227 -18.60 5.58 4.84
C ASN A 227 -18.19 6.05 3.45
N LEU A 228 -19.16 6.28 2.57
CA LEU A 228 -19.00 6.76 1.20
C LEU A 228 -19.56 8.19 1.06
N THR A 229 -19.58 8.96 2.14
CA THR A 229 -20.10 10.32 2.09
C THR A 229 -19.24 11.23 1.21
N ASN A 230 -19.88 12.09 0.41
CA ASN A 230 -19.24 13.01 -0.53
C ASN A 230 -18.32 12.33 -1.58
N VAL A 231 -18.46 11.03 -1.79
CA VAL A 231 -17.64 10.30 -2.76
C VAL A 231 -18.05 10.66 -4.20
N ASP A 232 -17.08 10.74 -5.10
CA ASP A 232 -17.34 10.86 -6.54
C ASP A 232 -17.33 9.48 -7.18
N LEU A 233 -18.50 8.92 -7.51
CA LEU A 233 -18.65 7.64 -8.21
C LEU A 233 -19.00 7.84 -9.69
N THR A 234 -18.79 9.03 -10.26
CA THR A 234 -19.18 9.32 -11.64
C THR A 234 -18.62 8.27 -12.60
N ASN A 235 -19.48 7.64 -13.41
CA ASN A 235 -19.17 6.57 -14.36
C ASN A 235 -18.53 5.31 -13.75
N ALA A 236 -18.63 5.09 -12.43
CA ALA A 236 -18.14 3.88 -11.79
C ALA A 236 -19.00 2.65 -12.16
N SER A 237 -18.35 1.50 -12.37
CA SER A 237 -19.00 0.21 -12.58
C SER A 237 -19.11 -0.54 -11.25
N LEU A 238 -20.32 -0.59 -10.69
CA LEU A 238 -20.58 -1.19 -9.37
C LEU A 238 -21.29 -2.57 -9.44
N GLY A 239 -21.28 -3.25 -10.59
CA GLY A 239 -22.02 -4.50 -10.80
C GLY A 239 -21.82 -5.53 -9.68
N GLY A 240 -22.90 -6.05 -9.09
CA GLY A 240 -22.84 -7.04 -7.99
C GLY A 240 -22.33 -6.54 -6.63
N SER A 241 -21.87 -5.29 -6.52
CA SER A 241 -21.35 -4.75 -5.26
C SER A 241 -22.39 -4.67 -4.14
N ILE A 242 -21.91 -4.69 -2.90
CA ILE A 242 -22.73 -4.75 -1.69
C ILE A 242 -22.55 -3.46 -0.88
N LEU A 243 -23.55 -2.58 -0.92
CA LEU A 243 -23.62 -1.32 -0.16
C LEU A 243 -24.53 -1.41 1.07
N HIS A 244 -24.78 -2.61 1.59
CA HIS A 244 -25.67 -2.80 2.73
C HIS A 244 -25.18 -1.99 3.95
N ARG A 245 -26.05 -1.12 4.47
CA ARG A 245 -25.73 -0.17 5.57
C ARG A 245 -24.58 0.80 5.30
N ALA A 246 -24.20 1.01 4.04
CA ALA A 246 -23.25 2.05 3.68
C ALA A 246 -23.88 3.45 3.80
N ASP A 247 -23.06 4.45 4.10
CA ASP A 247 -23.48 5.86 4.08
C ASP A 247 -23.06 6.53 2.78
N LEU A 248 -24.03 6.85 1.92
CA LEU A 248 -23.84 7.44 0.59
C LEU A 248 -24.26 8.92 0.56
N THR A 249 -24.33 9.58 1.72
CA THR A 249 -24.76 10.99 1.79
C THR A 249 -23.90 11.88 0.88
N ASN A 250 -24.54 12.63 -0.02
CA ASN A 250 -23.91 13.50 -1.03
C ASN A 250 -23.04 12.80 -2.09
N ALA A 251 -23.02 11.48 -2.15
CA ALA A 251 -22.30 10.73 -3.18
C ALA A 251 -22.81 11.08 -4.59
N ASP A 252 -21.93 11.15 -5.59
CA ASP A 252 -22.30 11.40 -7.00
C ASP A 252 -22.40 10.10 -7.80
N PHE A 253 -23.58 9.76 -8.29
CA PHE A 253 -23.85 8.55 -9.06
C PHE A 253 -24.04 8.82 -10.56
N SER A 254 -23.59 9.96 -11.07
CA SER A 254 -23.70 10.29 -12.49
C SER A 254 -23.16 9.17 -13.37
N GLY A 255 -24.00 8.57 -14.22
CA GLY A 255 -23.59 7.48 -15.12
C GLY A 255 -23.38 6.11 -14.45
N VAL A 256 -23.85 5.91 -13.22
CA VAL A 256 -23.75 4.62 -12.49
C VAL A 256 -25.04 3.80 -12.62
N GLU A 257 -24.91 2.53 -13.00
CA GLU A 257 -26.03 1.58 -13.00
C GLU A 257 -26.18 0.88 -11.65
N LEU A 258 -27.39 0.94 -11.06
CA LEU A 258 -27.67 0.40 -9.72
C LEU A 258 -28.53 -0.87 -9.71
N ALA A 259 -28.87 -1.41 -10.88
CA ALA A 259 -29.80 -2.55 -10.98
C ALA A 259 -29.32 -3.76 -10.17
N SER A 260 -28.04 -4.13 -10.35
CA SER A 260 -27.38 -5.26 -9.68
C SER A 260 -26.76 -4.93 -8.32
N VAL A 261 -26.81 -3.67 -7.87
CA VAL A 261 -26.14 -3.23 -6.63
C VAL A 261 -27.01 -3.50 -5.42
N THR A 262 -26.49 -4.13 -4.37
CA THR A 262 -27.25 -4.36 -3.13
C THR A 262 -27.24 -3.11 -2.26
N LEU A 263 -28.39 -2.48 -2.04
CA LEU A 263 -28.52 -1.19 -1.32
C LEU A 263 -29.29 -1.29 0.00
N GLU A 264 -29.61 -2.49 0.49
CA GLU A 264 -30.46 -2.65 1.67
C GLU A 264 -29.91 -1.90 2.90
N PHE A 265 -30.73 -1.04 3.51
CA PHE A 265 -30.35 -0.15 4.62
C PHE A 265 -29.25 0.85 4.33
N ALA A 266 -28.84 1.03 3.07
CA ALA A 266 -27.93 2.10 2.68
C ALA A 266 -28.61 3.45 2.91
N ASN A 267 -27.84 4.42 3.42
CA ASN A 267 -28.27 5.80 3.52
C ASN A 267 -27.96 6.50 2.19
N VAL A 268 -28.98 6.65 1.34
CA VAL A 268 -28.86 7.36 0.04
C VAL A 268 -29.39 8.79 0.13
N SER A 269 -29.63 9.29 1.36
CA SER A 269 -30.12 10.65 1.56
C SER A 269 -29.16 11.66 0.91
N LYS A 270 -29.70 12.52 0.05
CA LYS A 270 -28.94 13.53 -0.72
C LYS A 270 -27.92 12.94 -1.71
N ALA A 271 -27.95 11.64 -2.02
CA ALA A 271 -27.18 11.11 -3.14
C ALA A 271 -27.57 11.86 -4.42
N ARG A 272 -26.58 12.30 -5.18
CA ARG A 272 -26.75 13.10 -6.40
C ARG A 272 -26.78 12.17 -7.60
N ASN A 273 -27.68 12.44 -8.54
CA ASN A 273 -27.78 11.72 -9.82
C ASN A 273 -28.02 10.19 -9.70
N ALA A 274 -28.46 9.71 -8.54
CA ALA A 274 -28.73 8.30 -8.31
C ALA A 274 -30.07 7.88 -8.91
N GLN A 275 -30.03 7.08 -9.98
CA GLN A 275 -31.24 6.44 -10.54
C GLN A 275 -31.51 5.12 -9.80
N VAL A 276 -32.16 5.21 -8.64
CA VAL A 276 -32.47 4.03 -7.82
C VAL A 276 -33.69 3.29 -8.41
N PRO A 277 -33.58 2.01 -8.78
CA PRO A 277 -34.72 1.24 -9.28
C PRO A 277 -35.84 1.14 -8.23
N SER A 278 -37.09 1.24 -8.68
CA SER A 278 -38.28 1.28 -7.80
C SER A 278 -38.48 0.04 -6.92
N TYR A 279 -37.89 -1.10 -7.29
CA TYR A 279 -37.95 -2.34 -6.52
C TYR A 279 -36.92 -2.41 -5.38
N LYS A 280 -35.98 -1.46 -5.28
CA LYS A 280 -35.06 -1.37 -4.14
C LYS A 280 -35.84 -0.84 -2.92
N GLN A 281 -35.78 -1.57 -1.81
CA GLN A 281 -36.50 -1.27 -0.58
C GLN A 281 -35.54 -1.10 0.60
N ASN A 282 -36.08 -0.69 1.76
CA ASN A 282 -35.35 -0.54 3.02
C ASN A 282 -34.19 0.47 2.96
N LEU A 283 -34.33 1.53 2.16
CA LEU A 283 -33.34 2.62 2.07
C LEU A 283 -33.55 3.64 3.20
N ARG A 284 -32.48 4.32 3.60
CA ARG A 284 -32.50 5.46 4.54
C ARG A 284 -32.21 6.77 3.83
#